data_AF-A0A445ANT3-F1
#
_entry.id   AF-A0A445ANT3-F1
#
_cell.length_a   1.000
_cell.length_b   1.000
_cell.length_c   1.000
_cell.angle_alpha   90.00
_cell.angle_beta   90.00
_cell.angle_gamma   90.00
#
_symmetry.space_group_name_H-M   'P 1'
#
loop_
_entity.id
_entity.type
_entity.pdbx_description
1 polymer ?
#
loop_
_entity_poly.entity_id
_entity_poly.type
_entity_poly.pdbx_seq_one_letter_code
_entity_poly.pdbx_strand_id
1 'polypeptide(L)'
;MCNPSYISYHSAGPEKKIKRRILQRIAKNWKDIRHNLYHKFYEETRTFERNVKHRPLGIEENYWKCFLEYRQKEETKKNCKQNALNWSKQLYTHNRGSKTLARTKDEVEKVRGRPIGRGELWTITHKKWLEAIANIESQDEFSKHLSQNDSLAQVLGKEHPGRVLVPCPTQVFGNAAVQPSGSGVSTEEYQRTIVELKAEIAEEKAKRQTMEKLLGYLMRQ
;
A
#
# COMPACT_ATOMS: atom_id res chain seq x y z
N MET A 1 9.70 -16.70 13.46
CA MET A 1 9.79 -17.52 12.22
C MET A 1 9.96 -16.60 11.03
N CYS A 2 11.06 -16.83 10.29
CA CYS A 2 11.54 -16.27 9.02
C CYS A 2 11.65 -14.75 8.82
N ASN A 3 12.89 -14.27 9.02
CA ASN A 3 13.44 -13.07 8.39
C ASN A 3 13.37 -13.21 6.86
N PRO A 4 12.95 -12.19 6.11
CA PRO A 4 13.10 -12.19 4.66
C PRO A 4 14.54 -11.81 4.33
N SER A 5 15.36 -12.83 4.07
CA SER A 5 16.69 -12.68 3.49
C SER A 5 16.63 -11.82 2.21
N TYR A 6 17.60 -10.91 2.09
CA TYR A 6 17.86 -10.07 0.93
C TYR A 6 17.67 -10.83 -0.39
N ILE A 7 16.67 -10.45 -1.19
CA ILE A 7 16.49 -10.98 -2.55
C ILE A 7 17.35 -10.15 -3.51
N SER A 8 18.37 -10.80 -4.08
CA SER A 8 19.23 -10.29 -5.15
C SER A 8 18.43 -9.79 -6.36
N TYR A 9 18.86 -8.64 -6.91
CA TYR A 9 18.25 -7.97 -8.07
C TYR A 9 18.66 -8.66 -9.38
N HIS A 10 18.10 -9.83 -9.67
CA HIS A 10 18.10 -10.34 -11.05
C HIS A 10 16.84 -9.88 -11.78
N SER A 11 17.02 -9.37 -13.01
CA SER A 11 15.97 -8.96 -13.93
C SER A 11 15.05 -10.14 -14.22
N ALA A 12 13.96 -10.23 -13.46
CA ALA A 12 12.98 -11.27 -13.64
C ALA A 12 12.18 -11.01 -14.93
N GLY A 13 11.94 -12.06 -15.73
CA GLY A 13 11.12 -11.99 -16.94
C GLY A 13 9.72 -11.41 -16.70
N PRO A 14 9.01 -10.97 -17.75
CA PRO A 14 7.72 -10.29 -17.65
C PRO A 14 6.71 -11.06 -16.78
N GLU A 15 6.61 -12.38 -16.95
CA GLU A 15 5.75 -13.26 -16.13
C GLU A 15 6.08 -13.20 -14.63
N LYS A 16 7.37 -13.22 -14.25
CA LYS A 16 7.80 -13.13 -12.85
C LYS A 16 7.47 -11.77 -12.23
N LYS A 17 7.49 -10.69 -13.03
CA LYS A 17 7.10 -9.34 -12.59
C LYS A 17 5.59 -9.24 -12.36
N ILE A 18 4.78 -9.89 -13.20
CA ILE A 18 3.32 -9.95 -13.08
C ILE A 18 2.92 -10.71 -11.82
N LYS A 19 3.43 -11.94 -11.65
CA LYS A 19 3.19 -12.75 -10.44
C LYS A 19 3.55 -11.97 -9.18
N ARG A 20 4.69 -11.27 -9.16
CA ARG A 20 5.09 -10.40 -8.05
C ARG A 20 4.08 -9.30 -7.75
N ARG A 21 3.56 -8.58 -8.77
CA ARG A 21 2.56 -7.52 -8.57
C ARG A 21 1.26 -8.06 -8.01
N ILE A 22 0.81 -9.22 -8.50
CA ILE A 22 -0.41 -9.89 -8.00
C ILE A 22 -0.24 -10.24 -6.52
N LEU A 23 0.86 -10.89 -6.15
CA LEU A 23 1.17 -11.24 -4.77
C LEU A 23 1.26 -10.01 -3.85
N GLN A 24 1.89 -8.92 -4.31
CA GLN A 24 1.94 -7.66 -3.56
C GLN A 24 0.54 -7.08 -3.32
N ARG A 25 -0.35 -7.14 -4.32
CA ARG A 25 -1.72 -6.64 -4.20
C ARG A 25 -2.54 -7.47 -3.23
N ILE A 26 -2.42 -8.80 -3.29
CA ILE A 26 -3.07 -9.72 -2.37
C ILE A 26 -2.56 -9.49 -0.94
N ALA A 27 -1.24 -9.40 -0.75
CA ALA A 27 -0.64 -9.16 0.57
C ALA A 27 -1.09 -7.82 1.17
N LYS A 28 -1.16 -6.77 0.36
CA LYS A 28 -1.68 -5.46 0.79
C LYS A 28 -3.14 -5.57 1.21
N ASN A 29 -4.00 -6.14 0.36
CA ASN A 29 -5.42 -6.30 0.67
C ASN A 29 -5.64 -7.13 1.96
N TRP A 30 -4.89 -8.21 2.12
CA TRP A 30 -4.94 -9.04 3.32
C TRP A 30 -4.52 -8.28 4.58
N LYS A 31 -3.45 -7.47 4.51
CA LYS A 31 -3.02 -6.59 5.61
C LYS A 31 -4.10 -5.58 5.98
N ASP A 32 -4.69 -4.93 4.98
CA ASP A 32 -5.70 -3.88 5.15
C ASP A 32 -7.00 -4.47 5.73
N ILE A 33 -7.46 -5.61 5.22
CA ILE A 33 -8.63 -6.33 5.76
C ILE A 33 -8.39 -6.72 7.22
N ARG A 34 -7.25 -7.35 7.55
CA ARG A 34 -6.93 -7.73 8.95
C ARG A 34 -6.89 -6.53 9.89
N HIS A 35 -6.35 -5.41 9.43
CA HIS A 35 -6.30 -4.18 10.21
C HIS A 35 -7.72 -3.64 10.47
N ASN A 36 -8.55 -3.57 9.43
CA ASN A 36 -9.92 -3.12 9.53
C ASN A 36 -10.78 -4.02 10.43
N LEU A 37 -10.62 -5.35 10.31
CA LEU A 37 -11.31 -6.31 11.17
C LEU A 37 -10.95 -6.11 12.64
N TYR A 38 -9.66 -5.92 12.94
CA TYR A 38 -9.24 -5.63 14.30
C TYR A 38 -9.91 -4.36 14.82
N HIS A 39 -9.84 -3.24 14.10
CA HIS A 39 -10.44 -1.99 14.55
C HIS A 39 -11.96 -2.01 14.70
N LYS A 40 -12.66 -2.81 13.89
CA LYS A 40 -14.13 -2.91 13.94
C LYS A 40 -14.63 -3.84 15.04
N PHE A 41 -13.93 -4.94 15.30
CA PHE A 41 -14.44 -6.02 16.15
C PHE A 41 -13.72 -6.17 17.49
N TYR A 42 -12.54 -5.56 17.65
CA TYR A 42 -11.77 -5.58 18.90
C TYR A 42 -12.00 -4.31 19.70
N GLU A 43 -12.41 -4.45 20.95
CA GLU A 43 -12.50 -3.34 21.91
C GLU A 43 -11.55 -3.60 23.09
N GLU A 44 -10.66 -2.65 23.36
CA GLU A 44 -9.66 -2.78 24.44
C GLU A 44 -10.29 -2.80 25.84
N THR A 45 -11.46 -2.18 26.00
CA THR A 45 -12.22 -2.15 27.26
C THR A 45 -12.94 -3.46 27.57
N ARG A 46 -13.09 -4.35 26.58
CA ARG A 46 -13.74 -5.65 26.77
C ARG A 46 -12.74 -6.71 27.24
N THR A 47 -13.25 -7.70 27.99
CA THR A 47 -12.47 -8.89 28.33
C THR A 47 -12.08 -9.67 27.07
N PHE A 48 -10.96 -10.39 27.14
CA PHE A 48 -10.45 -11.17 26.02
C PHE A 48 -11.50 -12.16 25.47
N GLU A 49 -12.19 -12.89 26.36
CA GLU A 49 -13.24 -13.85 25.96
C GLU A 49 -14.42 -13.17 25.26
N ARG A 50 -14.83 -11.98 25.71
CA ARG A 50 -15.91 -11.22 25.07
C ARG A 50 -15.51 -10.74 23.68
N ASN A 51 -14.24 -10.38 23.49
CA ASN A 51 -13.68 -10.05 22.18
C ASN A 51 -13.55 -11.27 21.25
N VAL A 52 -13.28 -12.46 21.79
CA VAL A 52 -13.28 -13.71 21.02
C VAL A 52 -14.70 -14.06 20.55
N LYS A 53 -15.71 -13.90 21.42
CA LYS A 53 -17.12 -14.10 21.07
C LYS A 53 -17.64 -13.09 20.06
N HIS A 54 -17.15 -11.85 20.11
CA HIS A 54 -17.49 -10.77 19.17
C HIS A 54 -16.75 -10.90 17.83
N ARG A 55 -16.67 -12.12 17.28
CA ARG A 55 -15.98 -12.37 16.01
C ARG A 55 -16.84 -11.96 14.81
N PRO A 56 -16.21 -11.64 13.66
CA PRO A 56 -16.95 -11.46 12.41
C PRO A 56 -17.63 -12.76 11.96
N LEU A 57 -18.82 -12.65 11.37
CA LEU A 57 -19.49 -13.77 10.72
C LEU A 57 -18.61 -14.33 9.58
N GLY A 58 -18.47 -15.65 9.51
CA GLY A 58 -17.65 -16.34 8.51
C GLY A 58 -16.19 -16.59 8.91
N ILE A 59 -15.74 -16.11 10.08
CA ILE A 59 -14.45 -16.49 10.67
C ILE A 59 -14.73 -17.51 11.79
N GLU A 60 -14.00 -18.63 11.77
CA GLU A 60 -14.06 -19.61 12.86
C GLU A 60 -13.40 -19.06 14.13
N GLU A 61 -13.96 -19.42 15.28
CA GLU A 61 -13.57 -18.92 16.60
C GLU A 61 -12.08 -19.13 16.91
N ASN A 62 -11.56 -20.31 16.62
CA ASN A 62 -10.17 -20.66 16.87
C ASN A 62 -9.21 -19.75 16.11
N TYR A 63 -9.47 -19.50 14.82
CA TYR A 63 -8.66 -18.59 14.02
C TYR A 63 -8.72 -17.14 14.53
N TRP A 64 -9.90 -16.69 14.96
CA TRP A 64 -10.05 -15.36 15.54
C TRP A 64 -9.31 -15.24 16.88
N LYS A 65 -9.43 -16.25 17.75
CA LYS A 65 -8.71 -16.34 19.02
C LYS A 65 -7.20 -16.29 18.81
N CYS A 66 -6.64 -17.13 17.93
CA CYS A 66 -5.22 -17.11 17.60
C CYS A 66 -4.75 -15.75 17.05
N PHE A 67 -5.59 -15.07 16.26
CA PHE A 67 -5.28 -13.73 15.76
C PHE A 67 -5.20 -12.69 16.90
N LEU A 68 -6.14 -12.73 17.84
CA LEU A 68 -6.12 -11.85 19.02
C LEU A 68 -4.93 -12.15 19.93
N GLU A 69 -4.63 -13.42 20.20
CA GLU A 69 -3.45 -13.84 20.98
C GLU A 69 -2.15 -13.33 20.35
N TYR A 70 -2.00 -13.49 19.03
CA TYR A 70 -0.84 -12.99 18.29
C TYR A 70 -0.66 -11.48 18.43
N ARG A 71 -1.76 -10.71 18.33
CA ARG A 71 -1.77 -9.25 18.50
C ARG A 71 -1.42 -8.84 19.93
N GLN A 72 -1.90 -9.61 20.90
CA GLN A 72 -1.72 -9.32 22.31
C GLN A 72 -0.38 -9.78 22.88
N LYS A 73 0.34 -10.66 22.17
CA LYS A 73 1.69 -11.08 22.51
C LYS A 73 2.61 -9.86 22.71
N GLU A 74 3.27 -9.80 23.86
CA GLU A 74 4.14 -8.67 24.23
C GLU A 74 5.27 -8.41 23.22
N GLU A 75 5.83 -9.48 22.65
CA GLU A 75 6.82 -9.38 21.57
C GLU A 75 6.26 -8.63 20.35
N THR A 76 5.03 -8.95 19.94
CA THR A 76 4.37 -8.28 18.80
C THR A 76 4.12 -6.82 19.11
N LYS A 77 3.63 -6.49 20.31
CA LYS A 77 3.41 -5.11 20.74
C LYS A 77 4.71 -4.31 20.77
N LYS A 78 5.78 -4.89 21.33
CA LYS A 78 7.12 -4.29 21.38
C LYS A 78 7.63 -3.98 19.97
N ASN A 79 7.51 -4.93 19.05
CA ASN A 79 7.92 -4.74 17.66
C ASN A 79 7.08 -3.65 16.97
N CYS A 80 5.77 -3.58 17.22
CA CYS A 80 4.92 -2.52 16.68
C CYS A 80 5.33 -1.13 17.20
N LYS A 81 5.57 -1.00 18.51
CA LYS A 81 6.03 0.25 19.14
C LYS A 81 7.39 0.67 18.57
N GLN A 82 8.33 -0.27 18.44
CA GLN A 82 9.64 0.00 17.86
C GLN A 82 9.54 0.43 16.39
N ASN A 83 8.67 -0.20 15.60
CA ASN A 83 8.44 0.19 14.21
C ASN A 83 7.86 1.61 14.10
N ALA A 84 6.94 1.99 14.99
CA ALA A 84 6.43 3.36 15.06
C ALA A 84 7.53 4.37 15.42
N LEU A 85 8.39 4.04 16.39
CA LEU A 85 9.55 4.88 16.75
C LEU A 85 10.59 4.97 15.62
N ASN A 86 10.80 3.89 14.86
CA ASN A 86 11.70 3.91 13.71
C ASN A 86 11.12 4.77 12.59
N TRP A 87 9.79 4.72 12.40
CA TRP A 87 9.09 5.54 11.43
C TRP A 87 9.11 7.02 11.81
N SER A 88 8.95 7.37 13.09
CA SER A 88 9.07 8.76 13.54
C SER A 88 10.48 9.33 13.39
N LYS A 89 11.52 8.49 13.42
CA LYS A 89 12.91 8.86 13.12
C LYS A 89 13.18 9.04 11.63
N GLN A 90 12.24 8.70 10.74
CA GLN A 90 12.42 8.87 9.30
C GLN A 90 12.33 10.35 8.92
N LEU A 91 13.48 11.02 8.87
CA LEU A 91 13.58 12.45 8.57
C LEU A 91 13.41 12.78 7.08
N TYR A 92 13.73 11.83 6.20
CA TYR A 92 13.77 12.04 4.76
C TYR A 92 12.66 11.27 4.06
N THR A 93 11.93 11.96 3.20
CA THR A 93 10.92 11.37 2.33
C THR A 93 11.32 11.55 0.87
N HIS A 94 10.99 10.54 0.06
CA HIS A 94 11.25 10.60 -1.38
C HIS A 94 10.23 11.55 -2.02
N ASN A 95 10.72 12.62 -2.64
CA ASN A 95 9.88 13.70 -3.18
C ASN A 95 9.35 13.39 -4.60
N ARG A 96 9.89 12.38 -5.28
CA ARG A 96 9.80 12.27 -6.74
C ARG A 96 8.60 11.44 -7.26
N GLY A 97 7.59 11.25 -6.41
CA GLY A 97 6.39 10.50 -6.76
C GLY A 97 6.73 9.14 -7.38
N SER A 98 6.02 8.74 -8.45
CA SER A 98 6.23 7.45 -9.13
C SER A 98 7.36 7.44 -10.17
N LYS A 99 8.12 8.54 -10.34
CA LYS A 99 9.19 8.57 -11.35
C LYS A 99 10.39 7.74 -10.89
N THR A 100 10.93 6.90 -11.78
CA THR A 100 12.07 6.02 -11.51
C THR A 100 13.38 6.77 -11.38
N LEU A 101 14.25 6.38 -10.43
CA LEU A 101 15.54 7.02 -10.16
C LEU A 101 16.41 7.23 -11.42
N ALA A 102 16.46 6.25 -12.34
CA ALA A 102 17.21 6.36 -13.60
C ALA A 102 16.73 7.53 -14.48
N ARG A 103 15.40 7.71 -14.58
CA ARG A 103 14.81 8.86 -15.26
C ARG A 103 15.15 10.17 -14.53
N THR A 104 15.32 10.18 -13.20
CA THR A 104 15.73 11.41 -12.50
C THR A 104 17.11 11.79 -12.96
N LYS A 105 17.99 10.79 -12.95
CA LYS A 105 19.38 10.99 -13.23
C LYS A 105 19.54 11.59 -14.63
N ASP A 106 18.91 10.98 -15.63
CA ASP A 106 18.93 11.46 -17.02
C ASP A 106 18.37 12.89 -17.16
N GLU A 107 17.21 13.17 -16.56
CA GLU A 107 16.61 14.53 -16.58
C GLU A 107 17.55 15.57 -15.96
N VAL A 108 18.15 15.28 -14.81
CA VAL A 108 18.99 16.24 -14.10
C VAL A 108 20.37 16.37 -14.77
N GLU A 109 20.94 15.30 -15.30
CA GLU A 109 22.20 15.32 -16.07
C GLU A 109 22.05 16.16 -17.34
N LYS A 110 20.92 16.05 -18.05
CA LYS A 110 20.59 16.90 -19.21
C LYS A 110 20.51 18.38 -18.86
N VAL A 111 19.85 18.70 -17.75
CA VAL A 111 19.73 20.10 -17.28
C VAL A 111 21.08 20.66 -16.82
N ARG A 112 21.91 19.86 -16.16
CA ARG A 112 23.21 20.30 -15.62
C ARG A 112 24.37 20.19 -16.62
N GLY A 113 24.20 19.46 -17.71
CA GLY A 113 25.25 19.21 -18.71
C GLY A 113 26.45 18.40 -18.21
N ARG A 114 26.32 17.71 -17.06
CA ARG A 114 27.39 16.87 -16.49
C ARG A 114 26.83 15.63 -15.80
N PRO A 115 27.62 14.54 -15.69
CA PRO A 115 27.25 13.37 -14.90
C PRO A 115 27.05 13.69 -13.42
N ILE A 116 26.05 13.07 -12.81
CA ILE A 116 25.65 13.31 -11.41
C ILE A 116 25.98 12.09 -10.55
N GLY A 117 26.60 12.36 -9.40
CA GLY A 117 26.95 11.35 -8.42
C GLY A 117 25.72 10.81 -7.67
N ARG A 118 25.85 9.61 -7.08
CA ARG A 118 24.76 8.99 -6.30
C ARG A 118 24.33 9.85 -5.10
N GLY A 119 25.27 10.54 -4.45
CA GLY A 119 24.99 11.45 -3.33
C GLY A 119 24.22 12.71 -3.77
N GLU A 120 24.66 13.36 -4.85
CA GLU A 120 23.95 14.51 -5.43
C GLU A 120 22.52 14.12 -5.85
N LEU A 121 22.35 12.95 -6.47
CA LEU A 121 21.04 12.44 -6.86
C LEU A 121 20.15 12.14 -5.65
N TRP A 122 20.71 11.65 -4.55
CA TRP A 122 19.98 11.42 -3.31
C TRP A 122 19.43 12.72 -2.72
N THR A 123 20.25 13.77 -2.63
CA THR A 123 19.84 15.10 -2.12
C THR A 123 18.73 15.72 -2.98
N ILE A 124 18.75 15.49 -4.30
CA ILE A 124 17.71 15.98 -5.20
C ILE A 124 16.39 15.21 -5.01
N THR A 125 16.47 13.91 -4.75
CA THR A 125 15.29 13.03 -4.69
C THR A 125 14.68 12.91 -3.29
N HIS A 126 15.41 13.32 -2.25
CA HIS A 126 14.96 13.21 -0.86
C HIS A 126 14.87 14.59 -0.24
N LYS A 127 13.71 14.92 0.33
CA LYS A 127 13.52 16.15 1.11
C LYS A 127 13.37 15.81 2.59
N LYS A 128 13.95 16.66 3.44
CA LYS A 128 13.76 16.58 4.88
C LYS A 128 12.35 17.05 5.23
N TRP A 129 11.60 16.23 5.97
CA TRP A 129 10.20 16.46 6.27
C TRP A 129 9.94 17.78 7.01
N LEU A 130 10.82 18.14 7.97
CA LEU A 130 10.71 19.39 8.74
C LEU A 130 10.86 20.64 7.85
N GLU A 131 11.76 20.61 6.88
CA GLU A 131 11.94 21.70 5.91
C GLU A 131 10.75 21.79 4.94
N ALA A 132 10.10 20.66 4.64
CA ALA A 132 8.89 20.66 3.81
C ALA A 132 7.71 21.35 4.53
N ILE A 133 7.53 21.12 5.84
CA ILE A 133 6.48 21.79 6.62
C ILE A 133 6.74 23.30 6.69
N ALA A 134 7.96 23.74 7.04
CA ALA A 134 8.29 25.17 7.11
C ALA A 134 8.10 25.90 5.77
N ASN A 135 8.36 25.22 4.63
CA ASN A 135 8.09 25.77 3.30
C ASN A 135 6.59 25.88 3.00
N ILE A 136 5.76 24.95 3.49
CA ILE A 136 4.30 25.02 3.33
C ILE A 136 3.73 26.17 4.19
N GLU A 137 4.19 26.29 5.44
CA GLU A 137 3.75 27.33 6.38
C GLU A 137 4.12 28.75 5.89
N SER A 138 5.31 28.92 5.29
CA SER A 138 5.72 30.20 4.68
C SER A 138 5.01 30.53 3.35
N GLN A 139 4.51 29.52 2.63
CA GLN A 139 3.67 29.75 1.45
C GLN A 139 2.25 30.20 1.81
N ASP A 140 1.78 29.91 3.03
CA ASP A 140 0.47 30.36 3.51
C ASP A 140 0.42 31.88 3.75
N GLU A 141 1.57 32.52 4.02
CA GLU A 141 1.66 33.98 4.03
C GLU A 141 1.58 34.60 2.62
N PHE A 142 2.04 33.89 1.58
CA PHE A 142 1.91 34.32 0.18
C PHE A 142 0.49 34.09 -0.37
N SER A 143 -0.29 33.18 0.22
CA SER A 143 -1.70 32.90 -0.15
C SER A 143 -2.64 34.08 0.15
N LYS A 144 -2.25 34.95 1.11
CA LYS A 144 -2.96 36.21 1.42
C LYS A 144 -2.90 37.25 0.30
N HIS A 145 -2.07 37.03 -0.72
CA HIS A 145 -1.86 37.96 -1.83
C HIS A 145 -2.31 37.38 -3.19
N LEU A 146 -3.19 36.37 -3.20
CA LEU A 146 -3.89 35.95 -4.42
C LEU A 146 -4.84 37.08 -4.85
N SER A 147 -4.36 37.85 -5.81
CA SER A 147 -5.04 38.98 -6.44
C SER A 147 -6.45 38.57 -6.89
N GLN A 148 -7.44 39.42 -6.57
CA GLN A 148 -8.86 39.27 -6.91
C GLN A 148 -9.17 39.15 -8.42
N ASN A 149 -8.15 39.11 -9.29
CA ASN A 149 -8.25 39.07 -10.74
C ASN A 149 -7.52 37.87 -11.37
N ASP A 150 -7.36 36.74 -10.66
CA ASP A 150 -6.82 35.53 -11.30
C ASP A 150 -7.77 35.06 -12.41
N SER A 151 -7.21 34.56 -13.51
CA SER A 151 -7.91 34.27 -14.77
C SER A 151 -9.05 33.25 -14.58
N LEU A 152 -8.94 32.41 -13.54
CA LEU A 152 -9.98 31.48 -13.10
C LEU A 152 -11.23 32.17 -12.55
N ALA A 153 -11.08 33.28 -11.81
CA ALA A 153 -12.20 34.02 -11.23
C ALA A 153 -13.03 34.77 -12.30
N GLN A 154 -12.42 35.15 -13.42
CA GLN A 154 -13.15 35.71 -14.57
C GLN A 154 -14.05 34.69 -15.27
N VAL A 155 -13.61 33.42 -15.35
CA VAL A 155 -14.36 32.36 -16.03
C VAL A 155 -15.43 31.75 -15.12
N LEU A 156 -15.12 31.57 -13.83
CA LEU A 156 -16.00 30.88 -12.88
C LEU A 156 -16.89 31.82 -12.06
N GLY A 157 -16.65 33.13 -12.10
CA GLY A 157 -17.38 34.13 -11.32
C GLY A 157 -16.90 34.21 -9.86
N LYS A 158 -17.44 35.19 -9.13
CA LYS A 158 -17.11 35.43 -7.70
C LYS A 158 -17.56 34.23 -6.85
N GLU A 159 -16.62 33.62 -6.14
CA GLU A 159 -16.90 32.47 -5.28
C GLU A 159 -17.69 32.90 -4.03
N HIS A 160 -18.83 32.26 -3.76
CA HIS A 160 -19.64 32.54 -2.58
C HIS A 160 -19.31 31.54 -1.45
N PRO A 161 -18.97 32.00 -0.23
CA PRO A 161 -18.69 31.12 0.88
C PRO A 161 -20.02 30.52 1.38
N GLY A 162 -20.28 29.26 1.05
CA GLY A 162 -21.44 28.55 1.61
C GLY A 162 -21.95 27.33 0.86
N ARG A 163 -21.60 27.12 -0.41
CA ARG A 163 -21.91 25.86 -1.11
C ARG A 163 -20.85 25.54 -2.13
N VAL A 164 -19.92 24.66 -1.77
CA VAL A 164 -19.06 24.02 -2.76
C VAL A 164 -19.84 22.85 -3.37
N LEU A 165 -20.67 23.12 -4.37
CA LEU A 165 -21.05 22.08 -5.33
C LEU A 165 -19.85 21.91 -6.26
N VAL A 166 -18.82 21.21 -5.79
CA VAL A 166 -17.82 20.66 -6.69
C VAL A 166 -18.60 19.67 -7.57
N PRO A 167 -18.62 19.82 -8.91
CA PRO A 167 -19.01 18.72 -9.76
C PRO A 167 -18.06 17.58 -9.40
N CYS A 168 -18.60 16.53 -8.79
CA CYS A 168 -17.85 15.34 -8.47
C CYS A 168 -17.17 14.88 -9.77
N PRO A 169 -15.83 14.70 -9.83
CA PRO A 169 -15.14 14.24 -11.04
C PRO A 169 -15.55 12.84 -11.50
N THR A 170 -16.58 12.25 -10.90
CA THR A 170 -17.11 10.91 -11.18
C THR A 170 -18.02 10.87 -12.41
N GLN A 171 -18.43 12.01 -13.00
CA GLN A 171 -19.37 12.00 -14.15
C GLN A 171 -18.75 12.37 -15.51
N VAL A 172 -17.47 12.75 -15.59
CA VAL A 172 -16.79 12.97 -16.90
C VAL A 172 -16.05 11.72 -17.39
N PHE A 173 -15.76 10.77 -16.50
CA PHE A 173 -15.34 9.43 -16.89
C PHE A 173 -16.55 8.51 -16.91
N GLY A 174 -17.38 8.67 -17.94
CA GLY A 174 -18.32 7.64 -18.32
C GLY A 174 -17.61 6.30 -18.41
N ASN A 175 -18.27 5.26 -17.93
CA ASN A 175 -17.86 3.87 -18.06
C ASN A 175 -17.85 3.47 -19.55
N ALA A 176 -16.83 3.91 -20.28
CA ALA A 176 -16.39 3.24 -21.49
C ALA A 176 -15.17 2.42 -21.10
N ALA A 177 -15.21 1.14 -21.44
CA ALA A 177 -14.07 0.24 -21.36
C ALA A 177 -12.95 0.76 -22.28
N VAL A 178 -12.18 1.73 -21.81
CA VAL A 178 -10.97 2.19 -22.50
C VAL A 178 -9.83 1.33 -21.98
N GLN A 179 -9.50 0.33 -22.80
CA GLN A 179 -8.26 -0.43 -22.73
C GLN A 179 -7.07 0.55 -22.68
N PRO A 180 -6.23 0.53 -21.64
CA PRO A 180 -4.95 1.21 -21.69
C PRO A 180 -3.98 0.36 -22.52
N SER A 181 -4.06 0.54 -23.85
CA SER A 181 -2.99 0.16 -24.76
C SER A 181 -1.78 1.03 -24.48
N GLY A 182 -0.81 0.52 -23.71
CA GLY A 182 0.41 1.26 -23.44
C GLY A 182 1.33 0.81 -22.31
N SER A 183 1.42 -0.48 -21.97
CA SER A 183 2.64 -1.07 -21.40
C SER A 183 2.60 -2.59 -21.57
N GLY A 184 3.53 -3.15 -22.35
CA GLY A 184 3.51 -4.53 -22.87
C GLY A 184 3.49 -5.64 -21.82
N VAL A 185 2.28 -5.94 -21.34
CA VAL A 185 1.83 -7.23 -20.79
C VAL A 185 0.38 -7.35 -21.23
N SER A 186 0.05 -8.33 -22.08
CA SER A 186 -1.33 -8.51 -22.54
C SER A 186 -2.25 -8.87 -21.36
N THR A 187 -3.50 -8.43 -21.40
CA THR A 187 -4.54 -8.84 -20.43
C THR A 187 -4.62 -10.37 -20.31
N GLU A 188 -4.28 -11.06 -21.39
CA GLU A 188 -4.20 -12.52 -21.50
C GLU A 188 -3.10 -13.12 -20.62
N GLU A 189 -1.91 -12.50 -20.52
CA GLU A 189 -0.83 -12.94 -19.63
C GLU A 189 -1.23 -12.84 -18.15
N TYR A 190 -1.95 -11.77 -17.77
CA TYR A 190 -2.52 -11.65 -16.42
C TYR A 190 -3.56 -12.74 -16.16
N GLN A 191 -4.46 -13.00 -17.11
CA GLN A 191 -5.45 -14.07 -16.95
C GLN A 191 -4.80 -15.45 -16.87
N ARG A 192 -3.77 -15.73 -17.68
CA ARG A 192 -3.00 -16.99 -17.65
C ARG A 192 -2.35 -17.21 -16.28
N THR A 193 -1.67 -16.21 -15.74
CA THR A 193 -1.03 -16.32 -14.41
C THR A 193 -2.06 -16.49 -13.28
N ILE A 194 -3.25 -15.90 -13.40
CA ILE A 194 -4.35 -16.12 -12.44
C ILE A 194 -4.82 -17.59 -12.48
N VAL A 195 -4.99 -18.16 -13.68
CA VAL A 195 -5.40 -19.56 -13.83
C VAL A 195 -4.34 -20.52 -13.26
N GLU A 196 -3.07 -20.26 -13.54
CA GLU A 196 -1.95 -21.03 -13.01
C GLU A 196 -1.91 -21.01 -11.46
N LEU A 197 -2.01 -19.82 -10.86
CA LEU A 197 -2.06 -19.67 -9.40
C LEU A 197 -3.29 -20.36 -8.78
N LYS A 198 -4.43 -20.38 -9.47
CA LYS A 198 -5.62 -21.11 -9.01
C LYS A 198 -5.39 -22.63 -8.99
N ALA A 199 -4.66 -23.16 -9.96
CA ALA A 199 -4.30 -24.59 -10.00
C ALA A 199 -3.35 -24.96 -8.84
N GLU A 200 -2.31 -24.17 -8.61
CA GLU A 200 -1.38 -24.36 -7.47
C GLU A 200 -2.11 -24.34 -6.12
N ILE A 201 -3.07 -23.42 -5.94
CA ILE A 201 -3.89 -23.36 -4.72
C ILE A 201 -4.76 -24.61 -4.56
N ALA A 202 -5.33 -25.14 -5.65
CA ALA A 202 -6.15 -26.35 -5.59
C ALA A 202 -5.32 -27.58 -5.19
N GLU A 203 -4.10 -27.69 -5.72
CA GLU A 203 -3.16 -28.76 -5.37
C GLU A 203 -2.75 -28.69 -3.89
N GLU A 204 -2.35 -27.50 -3.39
CA GLU A 204 -2.01 -27.30 -1.99
C GLU A 204 -3.20 -27.55 -1.05
N LYS A 205 -4.42 -27.22 -1.48
CA LYS A 205 -5.64 -27.53 -0.72
C LYS A 205 -5.88 -29.04 -0.64
N ALA A 206 -5.64 -29.79 -1.71
CA ALA A 206 -5.73 -31.25 -1.70
C ALA A 206 -4.71 -31.88 -0.74
N LYS A 207 -3.46 -31.41 -0.75
CA LYS A 207 -2.42 -31.85 0.20
C LYS A 207 -2.82 -31.61 1.66
N ARG A 208 -3.40 -30.44 1.98
CA ARG A 208 -3.90 -30.16 3.34
C ARG A 208 -5.01 -31.13 3.75
N GLN A 209 -5.97 -31.40 2.86
CA GLN A 209 -7.04 -32.36 3.14
C GLN A 209 -6.50 -33.78 3.39
N THR A 210 -5.49 -34.21 2.65
CA THR A 210 -4.84 -35.51 2.91
C THR A 210 -4.15 -35.53 4.28
N MET A 211 -3.45 -34.46 4.65
CA MET A 211 -2.80 -34.34 5.96
C MET A 211 -3.84 -34.36 7.10
N GLU A 212 -4.95 -33.63 6.97
CA GLU A 212 -6.04 -33.61 7.96
C GLU A 212 -6.65 -35.00 8.15
N LYS A 213 -6.86 -35.76 7.07
CA LYS A 213 -7.34 -37.15 7.15
C LYS A 213 -6.36 -38.03 7.92
N LEU A 214 -5.07 -37.97 7.60
CA LEU A 214 -4.02 -38.74 8.28
C LEU A 214 -3.94 -38.42 9.78
N LEU A 215 -3.97 -37.12 10.14
CA LEU A 215 -4.02 -36.69 11.54
C LEU A 215 -5.27 -37.22 12.25
N GLY A 216 -6.42 -37.21 11.57
CA GLY A 216 -7.66 -37.79 12.11
C GLY A 216 -7.58 -39.31 12.35
N TYR A 217 -6.80 -40.06 11.57
CA TYR A 217 -6.56 -41.49 11.82
C TYR A 217 -5.66 -41.70 13.04
N LEU A 218 -4.60 -40.93 13.17
CA LEU A 218 -3.65 -41.04 14.28
C LEU A 218 -4.27 -40.66 15.63
N MET A 219 -5.19 -39.69 15.66
CA MET A 219 -5.92 -39.29 16.87
C MET A 219 -6.99 -40.31 17.32
N ARG A 220 -7.27 -41.34 16.51
CA ARG A 220 -8.26 -42.39 16.79
C ARG A 220 -7.64 -43.72 17.24
N GLN A 221 -6.31 -43.83 17.27
CA GLN A 221 -5.58 -44.91 17.94
C GLN A 221 -5.18 -44.48 19.35
#